data_AF-A0A2V3JHT8-F1
#
_entry.id   AF-A0A2V3JHT8-F1
#
_cell.length_a   1.000
_cell.length_b   1.000
_cell.length_c   1.000
_cell.angle_alpha   90.00
_cell.angle_beta   90.00
_cell.angle_gamma   90.00
#
_symmetry.space_group_name_H-M   'P 1'
#
loop_
_entity.id
_entity.type
_entity.pdbx_description
1 polymer ?
#
loop_
_entity_poly.entity_id
_entity_poly.type
_entity_poly.pdbx_seq_one_letter_code
_entity_poly.pdbx_strand_id
1 'polypeptide(L)'
;MDAFRVEKAIGDWIELINPRGYAGEICSRYGIHIGEAESILLARELDANLLLINERDGRRAAKNAGVKVKGTIGVISDCTRRDLLTVGQRSRY
;
A
#
# COMPACT_ATOMS: atom_id res chain seq x y z
N MET A 1 2.02 -1.96 -20.14
CA MET A 1 1.39 -0.63 -20.18
C MET A 1 1.60 0.15 -18.89
N ASP A 2 1.48 -0.49 -17.71
CA ASP A 2 1.55 0.23 -16.43
C ASP A 2 2.96 0.73 -16.07
N ALA A 3 4.01 -0.02 -16.41
CA ALA A 3 5.40 0.38 -16.14
C ALA A 3 5.75 1.76 -16.73
N PHE A 4 5.28 2.08 -17.94
CA PHE A 4 5.52 3.37 -18.58
C PHE A 4 4.82 4.54 -17.87
N ARG A 5 3.66 4.29 -17.22
CA ARG A 5 2.97 5.32 -16.42
C ARG A 5 3.70 5.56 -15.10
N VAL A 6 4.28 4.51 -14.52
CA VAL A 6 5.09 4.61 -13.32
C VAL A 6 6.37 5.40 -13.60
N GLU A 7 7.12 5.05 -14.65
CA GLU A 7 8.35 5.77 -15.03
C GLU A 7 8.15 7.27 -15.20
N LYS A 8 7.06 7.68 -15.86
CA LYS A 8 6.73 9.10 -16.06
C LYS A 8 6.37 9.85 -14.79
N ALA A 9 5.93 9.16 -13.75
CA ALA A 9 5.54 9.76 -12.48
C ALA A 9 6.71 9.87 -11.49
N ILE A 10 7.83 9.19 -11.78
CA ILE A 10 9.06 9.30 -10.97
C ILE A 10 9.59 10.73 -11.08
N GLY A 11 9.84 11.35 -9.92
CA GLY A 11 10.30 12.73 -9.80
C GLY A 11 9.19 13.79 -9.79
N ASP A 12 7.93 13.39 -9.98
CA ASP A 12 6.76 14.26 -9.76
C ASP A 12 6.09 13.89 -8.43
N TRP A 13 5.33 12.79 -8.41
CA TRP A 13 4.62 12.32 -7.22
C TRP A 13 5.04 10.90 -6.78
N ILE A 14 5.97 10.27 -7.51
CA ILE A 14 6.64 9.03 -7.11
C ILE A 14 8.11 9.33 -6.84
N GLU A 15 8.58 8.91 -5.67
CA GLU A 15 10.00 8.87 -5.33
C GLU A 15 10.49 7.42 -5.33
N LEU A 16 11.62 7.16 -5.97
CA LEU A 16 12.23 5.83 -6.00
C LEU A 16 13.23 5.70 -4.85
N ILE A 17 12.89 4.86 -3.86
CA ILE A 17 13.71 4.65 -2.67
C ILE A 17 13.93 3.14 -2.49
N ASN A 18 15.20 2.76 -2.32
CA ASN A 18 15.55 1.39 -1.92
C ASN A 18 15.57 1.31 -0.39
N PRO A 19 14.85 0.35 0.23
CA PRO A 19 14.96 0.12 1.67
C PRO A 19 16.41 -0.26 2.01
N ARG A 20 16.90 0.23 3.16
CA ARG A 20 18.28 -0.01 3.59
C ARG A 20 18.48 -1.42 4.14
N GLY A 21 17.43 -2.03 4.68
CA GLY A 21 17.48 -3.36 5.29
C GLY A 21 17.05 -4.51 4.38
N TYR A 22 17.20 -5.73 4.89
CA TYR A 22 16.67 -6.94 4.27
C TYR A 22 15.31 -7.32 4.86
N ALA A 23 14.28 -7.41 4.02
CA ALA A 23 12.91 -7.70 4.46
C ALA A 23 12.60 -9.20 4.61
N GLY A 24 13.58 -10.09 4.46
CA GLY A 24 13.35 -11.54 4.54
C GLY A 24 12.82 -12.02 5.89
N GLU A 25 13.22 -11.38 6.99
CA GLU A 25 12.66 -11.70 8.31
C GLU A 25 11.15 -11.42 8.40
N ILE A 26 10.69 -10.32 7.78
CA ILE A 26 9.27 -9.96 7.71
C ILE A 26 8.53 -10.96 6.82
N CYS A 27 9.12 -11.32 5.68
CA CYS A 27 8.60 -12.35 4.77
C CYS A 27 8.38 -13.68 5.50
N SER A 28 9.42 -14.24 6.15
CA SER A 28 9.33 -15.51 6.88
C SER A 28 8.40 -15.45 8.09
N ARG A 29 8.40 -14.34 8.84
CA ARG A 29 7.57 -14.19 10.04
C ARG A 29 6.08 -14.15 9.73
N TYR A 30 5.69 -13.49 8.64
CA TYR A 30 4.28 -13.26 8.31
C TYR A 30 3.76 -14.08 7.13
N GLY A 31 4.63 -14.81 6.44
CA GLY A 31 4.26 -15.62 5.28
C GLY A 31 3.80 -14.77 4.08
N ILE A 32 4.42 -13.61 3.86
CA ILE A 32 4.05 -12.66 2.81
C ILE A 32 5.14 -12.58 1.73
N HIS A 33 4.82 -12.07 0.54
CA HIS A 33 5.81 -11.94 -0.52
C HIS A 33 6.85 -10.86 -0.21
N ILE A 34 8.06 -11.01 -0.79
CA ILE A 34 9.19 -10.10 -0.50
C ILE A 34 8.86 -8.63 -0.81
N GLY A 35 8.13 -8.35 -1.89
CA GLY A 35 7.75 -6.97 -2.24
C GLY A 35 6.82 -6.31 -1.20
N GLU A 36 5.90 -7.08 -0.60
CA GLU A 36 5.06 -6.57 0.50
C GLU A 36 5.90 -6.32 1.75
N ALA A 37 6.82 -7.23 2.05
CA ALA A 37 7.73 -7.10 3.18
C ALA A 37 8.66 -5.89 3.03
N GLU A 38 9.22 -5.66 1.85
CA GLU A 38 10.03 -4.49 1.51
C GLU A 38 9.23 -3.19 1.60
N SER A 39 7.97 -3.21 1.18
CA SER A 39 7.06 -2.05 1.33
C SER A 39 6.80 -1.71 2.80
N ILE A 40 6.63 -2.73 3.66
CA ILE A 40 6.49 -2.54 5.11
C ILE A 40 7.79 -2.00 5.71
N LEU A 41 8.93 -2.56 5.34
CA LEU A 41 10.23 -2.12 5.82
C LEU A 41 10.48 -0.65 5.44
N LEU A 42 10.28 -0.30 4.17
CA LEU A 42 10.46 1.06 3.67
C LEU A 42 9.52 2.04 4.38
N ALA A 43 8.24 1.67 4.58
CA ALA A 43 7.29 2.50 5.30
C ALA A 43 7.71 2.77 6.75
N ARG A 44 8.37 1.80 7.41
CA ARG A 44 8.95 2.01 8.75
C ARG A 44 10.19 2.90 8.70
N GLU A 45 11.07 2.70 7.73
CA GLU A 45 12.28 3.51 7.59
C GLU A 45 12.00 4.99 7.32
N LEU A 46 10.88 5.28 6.66
CA LEU A 46 10.45 6.64 6.31
C LEU A 46 9.46 7.25 7.31
N ASP A 47 9.08 6.54 8.38
CA ASP A 47 7.98 6.92 9.28
C ASP A 47 6.71 7.33 8.50
N ALA A 48 6.39 6.55 7.46
CA ALA A 48 5.35 6.90 6.52
C ALA A 48 3.98 7.04 7.20
N ASN A 49 3.24 8.09 6.83
CA ASN A 49 1.93 8.34 7.43
C ASN A 49 0.89 7.27 7.07
N LEU A 50 1.06 6.60 5.92
CA LEU A 50 0.18 5.56 5.44
C LEU A 50 0.88 4.65 4.44
N LEU A 51 0.76 3.34 4.63
CA LEU A 51 1.14 2.31 3.67
C LEU A 51 -0.11 1.77 2.95
N LEU A 52 0.00 1.53 1.64
CA LEU A 52 -1.04 0.89 0.84
C LEU A 52 -0.66 -0.55 0.53
N ILE A 53 -1.47 -1.52 0.96
CA ILE A 53 -1.29 -2.95 0.65
C ILE A 53 -2.63 -3.58 0.27
N ASN A 54 -2.65 -4.30 -0.86
CA ASN A 54 -3.85 -4.92 -1.40
C ASN A 54 -4.14 -6.30 -0.81
N GLU A 55 -3.13 -7.14 -0.53
CA GLU A 55 -3.37 -8.43 0.11
C GLU A 55 -3.75 -8.28 1.60
N ARG A 56 -4.62 -9.18 2.07
CA ARG A 56 -5.07 -9.19 3.47
C ARG A 56 -3.92 -9.49 4.43
N ASP A 57 -3.04 -10.42 4.06
CA ASP A 57 -1.96 -10.89 4.91
C ASP A 57 -0.86 -9.83 5.06
N GLY A 58 -0.47 -9.16 3.96
CA GLY A 58 0.43 -8.00 4.04
C GLY A 58 -0.14 -6.85 4.87
N ARG A 59 -1.44 -6.55 4.77
CA ARG A 59 -2.08 -5.57 5.68
C ARG A 59 -2.02 -5.99 7.14
N ARG A 60 -2.19 -7.28 7.45
CA ARG A 60 -2.08 -7.79 8.82
C ARG A 60 -0.63 -7.66 9.32
N ALA A 61 0.34 -8.03 8.47
CA ALA A 61 1.76 -7.89 8.77
C ALA A 61 2.16 -6.42 9.04
N ALA A 62 1.72 -5.48 8.19
CA ALA A 62 1.97 -4.06 8.36
C ALA A 62 1.44 -3.52 9.70
N LYS A 63 0.21 -3.89 10.06
CA LYS A 63 -0.38 -3.52 11.37
C LYS A 63 0.44 -4.08 12.53
N ASN A 64 0.83 -5.35 12.45
CA ASN A 64 1.65 -5.99 13.48
C ASN A 64 3.05 -5.37 13.58
N ALA A 65 3.56 -4.79 12.48
CA ALA A 65 4.81 -4.06 12.43
C ALA A 65 4.67 -2.58 12.87
N GLY A 66 3.50 -2.16 13.36
CA GLY A 66 3.25 -0.80 13.84
C GLY A 66 2.99 0.23 12.74
N VAL A 67 2.82 -0.19 11.48
CA VAL A 67 2.60 0.70 10.34
C VAL A 67 1.11 0.91 10.10
N LYS A 68 0.70 2.17 9.95
CA LYS A 68 -0.66 2.50 9.53
C LYS A 68 -0.85 2.06 8.08
N VAL A 69 -1.82 1.19 7.84
CA VAL A 69 -2.03 0.57 6.51
C VAL A 69 -3.48 0.68 6.06
N LYS A 70 -3.69 0.79 4.74
CA LYS A 70 -5.00 0.77 4.10
C LYS A 70 -4.94 -0.04 2.81
N GLY A 71 -6.04 -0.73 2.49
CA GLY A 71 -6.21 -1.42 1.20
C GLY A 71 -7.17 -0.64 0.31
N THR A 72 -7.31 -1.07 -0.94
CA THR A 72 -8.12 -0.41 -1.97
C THR A 72 -9.55 -0.08 -1.51
N ILE A 73 -10.26 -1.04 -0.90
CA ILE A 73 -11.62 -0.81 -0.36
C ILE A 73 -11.61 0.30 0.70
N GLY A 74 -10.59 0.34 1.54
CA GLY A 74 -10.46 1.37 2.56
C GLY A 74 -10.16 2.76 1.98
N VAL A 75 -9.48 2.83 0.82
CA VAL A 75 -9.26 4.08 0.07
C VAL A 75 -10.57 4.54 -0.54
N ILE A 76 -11.27 3.66 -1.27
CA ILE A 76 -12.57 3.96 -1.89
C ILE A 76 -13.57 4.43 -0.82
N SER A 77 -13.65 3.73 0.30
CA SER A 77 -14.53 4.10 1.41
C SER A 77 -14.22 5.49 1.98
N ASP A 78 -12.95 5.87 2.07
CA ASP A 78 -12.57 7.22 2.51
C ASP A 78 -12.98 8.26 1.47
N CYS A 79 -12.75 7.98 0.19
CA CYS A 79 -13.12 8.88 -0.91
C CYS A 79 -14.63 9.10 -0.95
N THR A 80 -15.44 8.05 -0.78
CA THR A 80 -16.90 8.17 -0.70
C THR A 80 -17.34 9.01 0.50
N ARG A 81 -16.75 8.80 1.69
CA ARG A 81 -17.08 9.58 2.89
C ARG A 81 -16.69 11.06 2.79
N ARG A 82 -15.76 11.39 1.89
CA ARG A 82 -15.27 12.74 1.63
C ARG A 82 -15.88 13.36 0.38
N ASP A 83 -16.92 12.73 -0.20
CA ASP A 83 -17.57 13.16 -1.43
C ASP A 83 -16.62 13.31 -2.64
N LEU A 84 -15.49 12.61 -2.63
CA LEU A 84 -14.54 12.54 -3.76
C LEU A 84 -14.96 11.49 -4.81
N LEU A 85 -15.78 10.51 -4.40
CA LEU A 85 -16.34 9.48 -5.27
C LEU A 85 -17.81 9.25 -4.92
N THR A 86 -18.69 9.32 -5.92
CA THR A 86 -20.10 8.93 -5.77
C THR A 86 -20.24 7.42 -5.91
N VAL A 87 -21.01 6.79 -5.02
CA VAL A 87 -21.39 5.39 -5.18
C VAL A 87 -22.51 5.32 -6.22
N GLY A 88 -22.23 4.71 -7.36
CA GLY A 88 -23.23 4.50 -8.40
C GLY A 88 -24.40 3.68 -7.87
N GLN A 89 -25.63 4.12 -8.15
CA GLN A 89 -26.82 3.30 -7.87
C GLN A 89 -26.79 2.07 -8.78
N ARG A 90 -26.83 0.88 -8.18
CA ARG A 90 -26.92 -0.37 -8.93
C ARG A 90 -28.29 -0.40 -9.61
N SER A 91 -28.35 -0.20 -10.93
CA SER A 91 -29.57 -0.41 -11.70
C SER A 91 -29.98 -1.87 -11.52
N ARG A 92 -31.12 -2.09 -10.85
CA ARG A 92 -31.73 -3.42 -10.72
C ARG A 92 -32.31 -3.76 -12.10
N TYR A 93 -31.62 -4.62 -12.84
CA TYR A 93 -32.23 -5.42 -13.89
C TYR A 93 -32.59 -6.78 -13.32
#